data_AF-A0A074RWV8-F1
#
_entry.id   AF-A0A074RWV8-F1
#
_cell.length_a   1.000
_cell.length_b   1.000
_cell.length_c   1.000
_cell.angle_alpha   90.00
_cell.angle_beta   90.00
_cell.angle_gamma   90.00
#
_symmetry.space_group_name_H-M   'P 1'
#
loop_
_entity.id
_entity.type
_entity.pdbx_description
1 polymer ?
#
loop_
_entity_poly.entity_id
_entity_poly.type
_entity_poly.pdbx_seq_one_letter_code
_entity_poly.pdbx_strand_id
1 'polypeptide(L)'
;MDRTHSDLIYYKLRTVQISPKDPSGSIPKRKRLNSLLPNFGTISYSEMLCVRDSEIVPGKPNTAIVVFALQHSVESILESSRRDKSGSFWKKESIKAHTLDKKSPVADFFLTTIVPKLGSESESAADEESSDASDAEIQSAHSDQDNSVSPAKRRRTQSWGTSDGATAARIARLEEDLNTARIDRDRAISQQVVSQMAYEKVMVQNSIFAARLAQEETEKRQLSIGIQEIQSHGSALLNEVNTLRGQLTAAEETLRQEQPYPEESSERIKALKKELEEASDREQKLLLQKSHLEQHKNAFETELNDSKEKLHKSSAEVEQLKVDLAFTHEQLNAIERSLESMEKKYSLTRRMYESTKAKLDMYKSRHENEQTTVQKLKDTLTPEVYRSLGAAYENLGAFLAITGLPPMDHEGYAEPKKESDRSSIVQSM
;
A
#
# COMPACT_ATOMS: atom_id res chain seq x y z
N MET A 1 -9.80 -27.74 -12.03
CA MET A 1 -10.17 -26.37 -11.61
C MET A 1 -9.31 -25.43 -12.43
N ASP A 2 -9.91 -24.73 -13.38
CA ASP A 2 -9.19 -23.78 -14.24
C ASP A 2 -8.79 -22.59 -13.37
N ARG A 3 -7.53 -22.58 -12.94
CA ARG A 3 -6.95 -21.38 -12.32
C ARG A 3 -7.12 -20.24 -13.31
N THR A 4 -7.83 -19.21 -12.88
CA THR A 4 -8.29 -18.17 -13.77
C THR A 4 -7.08 -17.41 -14.31
N HIS A 5 -7.13 -17.03 -15.59
CA HIS A 5 -6.13 -16.16 -16.22
C HIS A 5 -5.78 -14.92 -15.36
N SER A 6 -6.74 -14.48 -14.53
CA SER A 6 -6.62 -13.41 -13.54
C SER A 6 -5.54 -13.67 -12.47
N ASP A 7 -5.45 -14.88 -11.90
CA ASP A 7 -4.44 -15.22 -10.88
C ASP A 7 -3.03 -15.14 -11.47
N LEU A 8 -2.91 -15.53 -12.73
CA LEU A 8 -1.65 -15.50 -13.45
C LEU A 8 -1.13 -14.08 -13.62
N ILE A 9 -2.00 -13.17 -14.07
CA ILE A 9 -1.68 -11.75 -14.21
C ILE A 9 -1.37 -11.17 -12.83
N TYR A 10 -2.18 -11.51 -11.83
CA TYR A 10 -2.03 -11.05 -10.45
C TYR A 10 -0.65 -11.35 -9.87
N TYR A 11 -0.18 -12.61 -9.94
CA TYR A 11 1.12 -12.99 -9.41
C TYR A 11 2.27 -12.50 -10.29
N LYS A 12 2.09 -12.48 -11.61
CA LYS A 12 3.12 -12.00 -12.54
C LYS A 12 3.49 -10.53 -12.31
N LEU A 13 2.50 -9.66 -12.07
CA LEU A 13 2.73 -8.25 -11.74
C LEU A 13 3.42 -8.04 -10.39
N ARG A 14 3.39 -9.06 -9.51
CA ARG A 14 3.99 -9.08 -8.18
C ARG A 14 5.33 -9.82 -8.10
N THR A 15 5.83 -10.30 -9.24
CA THR A 15 7.02 -11.14 -9.29
C THR A 15 8.22 -10.40 -9.86
N VAL A 16 9.36 -10.57 -9.21
CA VAL A 16 10.65 -10.04 -9.65
C VAL A 16 11.65 -11.18 -9.77
N GLN A 17 12.41 -11.14 -10.87
CA GLN A 17 13.56 -12.00 -11.07
C GLN A 17 14.83 -11.24 -10.68
N ILE A 18 15.66 -11.85 -9.85
CA ILE A 18 16.96 -11.31 -9.44
C ILE A 18 18.05 -12.22 -10.01
N SER A 19 19.00 -11.63 -10.74
CA SER A 19 20.12 -12.36 -11.33
C SER A 19 21.43 -11.59 -11.14
N PRO A 20 22.61 -12.23 -11.25
CA PRO A 20 23.88 -11.53 -11.27
C PRO A 20 23.97 -10.61 -12.49
N LYS A 21 24.78 -9.56 -12.38
CA LYS A 21 25.13 -8.68 -13.51
C LYS A 21 26.05 -9.39 -14.50
N ASP A 22 26.98 -10.20 -13.97
CA ASP A 22 27.84 -11.10 -14.74
C ASP A 22 27.12 -12.45 -14.94
N PRO A 23 26.97 -12.96 -16.17
CA PRO A 23 26.36 -14.27 -16.43
C PRO A 23 26.99 -15.44 -15.66
N SER A 24 28.29 -15.35 -15.35
CA SER A 24 29.04 -16.35 -14.59
C SER A 24 28.91 -16.18 -13.06
N GLY A 25 28.31 -15.07 -12.62
CA GLY A 25 28.15 -14.73 -11.22
C GLY A 25 27.18 -15.64 -10.46
N SER A 26 27.18 -15.50 -9.13
CA SER A 26 26.22 -16.18 -8.26
C SER A 26 25.48 -15.16 -7.40
N ILE A 27 24.21 -15.41 -7.13
CA ILE A 27 23.44 -14.57 -6.21
C ILE A 27 23.84 -14.83 -4.74
N PRO A 28 23.63 -13.86 -3.83
CA PRO A 28 23.82 -14.07 -2.40
C PRO A 28 23.00 -15.24 -1.85
N LYS A 29 23.45 -15.87 -0.75
CA LYS A 29 22.70 -16.93 -0.07
C LYS A 29 21.29 -16.45 0.34
N ARG A 30 20.30 -17.37 0.33
CA ARG A 30 18.88 -17.10 0.69
C ARG A 30 18.72 -16.24 1.94
N LYS A 31 19.43 -16.57 3.04
CA LYS A 31 19.38 -15.79 4.30
C LYS A 31 19.71 -14.31 4.12
N ARG A 32 20.73 -14.00 3.30
CA ARG A 32 21.17 -12.62 3.05
C ARG A 32 20.23 -11.88 2.10
N LEU A 33 19.67 -12.59 1.12
CA LEU A 33 18.65 -12.03 0.23
C LEU A 33 17.39 -11.67 1.05
N ASN A 34 16.92 -12.61 1.88
CA ASN A 34 15.72 -12.45 2.72
C ASN A 34 15.88 -11.40 3.83
N SER A 35 17.09 -11.04 4.25
CA SER A 35 17.30 -9.94 5.20
C SER A 35 17.25 -8.56 4.55
N LEU A 36 17.41 -8.47 3.22
CA LEU A 36 17.56 -7.19 2.51
C LEU A 36 16.31 -6.82 1.70
N LEU A 37 15.63 -7.83 1.17
CA LEU A 37 14.40 -7.66 0.39
C LEU A 37 13.18 -7.12 1.18
N PRO A 38 13.01 -7.37 2.49
CA PRO A 38 11.89 -6.81 3.26
C PRO A 38 11.82 -5.28 3.26
N ASN A 39 12.94 -4.60 2.99
CA ASN A 39 12.97 -3.13 2.83
C ASN A 39 12.14 -2.64 1.63
N PHE A 40 11.78 -3.52 0.69
CA PHE A 40 10.93 -3.20 -0.46
C PHE A 40 9.46 -3.62 -0.26
N GLY A 41 9.17 -4.47 0.72
CA GLY A 41 7.82 -4.93 1.06
C GLY A 41 7.77 -6.39 1.53
N THR A 42 6.59 -6.82 1.93
CA THR A 42 6.33 -8.20 2.40
C THR A 42 6.50 -9.19 1.25
N ILE A 43 7.31 -10.21 1.48
CA ILE A 43 7.57 -11.30 0.53
C ILE A 43 6.56 -12.41 0.80
N SER A 44 5.75 -12.75 -0.20
CA SER A 44 4.82 -13.88 -0.13
C SER A 44 5.53 -15.20 -0.42
N TYR A 45 6.46 -15.20 -1.40
CA TYR A 45 7.18 -16.41 -1.79
C TYR A 45 8.57 -16.09 -2.35
N SER A 46 9.54 -17.00 -2.15
CA SER A 46 10.87 -16.85 -2.74
C SER A 46 11.54 -18.19 -3.08
N GLU A 47 12.01 -18.32 -4.32
CA GLU A 47 12.74 -19.50 -4.80
C GLU A 47 14.09 -19.12 -5.39
N MET A 48 15.09 -19.98 -5.20
CA MET A 48 16.43 -19.82 -5.77
C MET A 48 16.72 -20.98 -6.73
N LEU A 49 17.13 -20.65 -7.94
CA LEU A 49 17.34 -21.57 -9.05
C LEU A 49 18.74 -21.39 -9.64
N CYS A 50 19.27 -22.45 -10.26
CA CYS A 50 20.45 -22.39 -11.10
C CYS A 50 20.01 -22.54 -12.56
N VAL A 51 20.21 -21.49 -13.35
CA VAL A 51 19.84 -21.42 -14.76
C VAL A 51 21.11 -21.39 -15.59
N ARG A 52 21.32 -22.37 -16.47
CA ARG A 52 22.45 -22.43 -17.40
C ARG A 52 21.93 -22.80 -18.78
N ASP A 53 22.43 -22.13 -19.81
CA ASP A 53 22.08 -22.42 -21.21
C ASP A 53 20.56 -22.47 -21.47
N SER A 54 19.80 -21.61 -20.77
CA SER A 54 18.33 -21.60 -20.81
C SER A 54 17.69 -22.90 -20.31
N GLU A 55 18.28 -23.56 -19.32
CA GLU A 55 17.69 -24.69 -18.60
C GLU A 55 17.86 -24.53 -17.09
N ILE A 56 16.91 -25.05 -16.32
CA ILE A 56 17.01 -25.11 -14.86
C ILE A 56 17.73 -26.40 -14.50
N VAL A 57 18.96 -26.27 -14.00
CA VAL A 57 19.84 -27.39 -13.68
C VAL A 57 20.18 -27.43 -12.19
N PRO A 58 20.50 -28.60 -11.62
CA PRO A 58 21.06 -28.67 -10.28
C PRO A 58 22.39 -27.91 -10.21
N GLY A 59 22.56 -27.02 -9.23
CA GLY A 59 23.81 -26.27 -9.10
C GLY A 59 23.74 -25.11 -8.13
N LYS A 60 24.81 -24.29 -8.13
CA LYS A 60 24.88 -23.06 -7.33
C LYS A 60 23.87 -22.06 -7.87
N PRO A 61 22.92 -21.54 -7.05
CA PRO A 61 21.91 -20.62 -7.55
C PRO A 61 22.51 -19.35 -8.17
N ASN A 62 21.98 -18.96 -9.31
CA ASN A 62 22.30 -17.73 -10.01
C ASN A 62 21.04 -16.94 -10.40
N THR A 63 19.85 -17.43 -10.09
CA THR A 63 18.58 -16.71 -10.30
C THR A 63 17.72 -16.88 -9.06
N ALA A 64 17.08 -15.81 -8.60
CA ALA A 64 16.02 -15.87 -7.60
C ALA A 64 14.72 -15.32 -8.17
N ILE A 65 13.61 -15.98 -7.86
CA ILE A 65 12.26 -15.50 -8.13
C ILE A 65 11.65 -15.09 -6.80
N VAL A 66 11.19 -13.85 -6.71
CA VAL A 66 10.59 -13.29 -5.49
C VAL A 66 9.22 -12.76 -5.83
N VAL A 67 8.20 -13.21 -5.09
CA VAL A 67 6.82 -12.75 -5.21
C VAL A 67 6.49 -11.90 -4.01
N PHE A 68 6.15 -10.64 -4.24
CA PHE A 68 5.75 -9.69 -3.21
C PHE A 68 4.24 -9.72 -2.98
N ALA A 69 3.80 -9.34 -1.79
CA ALA A 69 2.38 -9.21 -1.48
C ALA A 69 1.73 -8.07 -2.31
N LEU A 70 2.47 -6.99 -2.57
CA LEU A 70 1.97 -5.77 -3.20
C LEU A 70 2.75 -5.44 -4.49
N GLN A 71 2.04 -4.94 -5.49
CA GLN A 71 2.64 -4.59 -6.80
C GLN A 71 3.63 -3.43 -6.69
N HIS A 72 3.36 -2.42 -5.85
CA HIS A 72 4.28 -1.28 -5.69
C HIS A 72 5.66 -1.70 -5.14
N SER A 73 5.76 -2.84 -4.43
CA SER A 73 7.03 -3.41 -3.99
C SER A 73 7.92 -3.79 -5.18
N VAL A 74 7.30 -4.31 -6.25
CA VAL A 74 7.97 -4.66 -7.51
C VAL A 74 8.49 -3.40 -8.21
N GLU A 75 7.70 -2.34 -8.25
CA GLU A 75 8.14 -1.08 -8.86
C GLU A 75 9.33 -0.47 -8.08
N SER A 76 9.22 -0.45 -6.74
CA SER A 76 10.25 0.06 -5.85
C SER A 76 11.59 -0.69 -5.98
N ILE A 77 11.55 -2.03 -6.01
CA ILE A 77 12.76 -2.85 -6.15
C ILE A 77 13.38 -2.72 -7.54
N LEU A 78 12.57 -2.68 -8.60
CA LEU A 78 13.05 -2.48 -9.97
C LEU A 78 13.67 -1.09 -10.16
N GLU A 79 13.10 -0.06 -9.55
CA GLU A 79 13.65 1.30 -9.61
C GLU A 79 14.92 1.43 -8.75
N SER A 80 14.95 0.79 -7.58
CA SER A 80 16.14 0.72 -6.73
C SER A 80 17.29 0.01 -7.44
N SER A 81 17.02 -1.11 -8.11
CA SER A 81 18.00 -1.83 -8.91
C SER A 81 18.52 -1.02 -10.09
N ARG A 82 17.69 -0.17 -10.70
CA ARG A 82 18.10 0.72 -11.82
C ARG A 82 18.98 1.87 -11.36
N ARG A 83 18.79 2.38 -10.13
CA ARG A 83 19.53 3.53 -9.60
C ARG A 83 20.99 3.22 -9.21
N ASP A 84 21.38 1.94 -9.17
CA ASP A 84 22.74 1.37 -8.99
C ASP A 84 23.80 2.29 -8.33
N LYS A 85 23.46 2.89 -7.19
CA LYS A 85 24.32 3.87 -6.50
C LYS A 85 25.54 3.16 -5.89
N SER A 86 26.67 3.86 -5.78
CA SER A 86 27.83 3.40 -5.01
C SER A 86 27.43 3.10 -3.57
N GLY A 87 27.83 1.93 -3.06
CA GLY A 87 27.41 1.43 -1.74
C GLY A 87 26.03 0.77 -1.69
N SER A 88 25.25 0.79 -2.79
CA SER A 88 23.98 0.06 -2.85
C SER A 88 24.19 -1.45 -2.79
N PHE A 89 23.17 -2.15 -2.28
CA PHE A 89 23.12 -3.62 -2.25
C PHE A 89 23.33 -4.24 -3.66
N TRP A 90 22.69 -3.66 -4.68
CA TRP A 90 22.78 -4.09 -6.08
C TRP A 90 24.23 -4.07 -6.59
N LYS A 91 24.95 -2.99 -6.30
CA LYS A 91 26.36 -2.84 -6.69
C LYS A 91 27.28 -3.72 -5.86
N LYS A 92 27.07 -3.77 -4.54
CA LYS A 92 27.90 -4.55 -3.60
C LYS A 92 27.86 -6.05 -3.89
N GLU A 93 26.68 -6.59 -4.21
CA GLU A 93 26.53 -8.01 -4.54
C GLU A 93 26.64 -8.31 -6.04
N SER A 94 26.83 -7.29 -6.88
CA SER A 94 26.86 -7.41 -8.34
C SER A 94 25.64 -8.15 -8.92
N ILE A 95 24.44 -7.78 -8.46
CA ILE A 95 23.15 -8.33 -8.90
C ILE A 95 22.24 -7.23 -9.43
N LYS A 96 21.21 -7.64 -10.18
CA LYS A 96 20.15 -6.77 -10.71
C LYS A 96 18.79 -7.45 -10.56
N ALA A 97 17.75 -6.63 -10.48
CA ALA A 97 16.35 -7.07 -10.51
C ALA A 97 15.72 -6.67 -11.86
N HIS A 98 14.92 -7.57 -12.43
CA HIS A 98 14.15 -7.34 -13.64
C HIS A 98 12.82 -8.08 -13.60
N THR A 99 11.90 -7.69 -14.48
CA THR A 99 10.61 -8.36 -14.64
C THR A 99 10.81 -9.74 -15.28
N LEU A 100 9.97 -10.69 -14.92
CA LEU A 100 10.01 -12.06 -15.45
C LEU A 100 9.83 -12.05 -16.98
N ASP A 101 10.79 -12.62 -17.71
CA ASP A 101 10.75 -12.69 -19.17
C ASP A 101 9.75 -13.76 -19.65
N LYS A 102 8.86 -13.38 -20.56
CA LYS A 102 7.71 -14.20 -21.01
C LYS A 102 8.11 -15.53 -21.65
N LYS A 103 9.31 -15.64 -22.21
CA LYS A 103 9.78 -16.82 -22.95
C LYS A 103 10.95 -17.52 -22.28
N SER A 104 11.17 -17.28 -20.99
CA SER A 104 12.28 -17.90 -20.26
C SER A 104 11.86 -19.20 -19.56
N PRO A 105 12.76 -20.18 -19.37
CA PRO A 105 12.52 -21.36 -18.54
C PRO A 105 12.12 -21.00 -17.10
N VAL A 106 12.58 -19.84 -16.63
CA VAL A 106 12.24 -19.26 -15.34
C VAL A 106 10.75 -18.88 -15.31
N ALA A 107 10.20 -18.36 -16.41
CA ALA A 107 8.77 -18.14 -16.53
C ALA A 107 7.99 -19.43 -16.55
N ASP A 108 8.40 -20.44 -17.32
CA ASP A 108 7.72 -21.74 -17.34
C ASP A 108 7.70 -22.38 -15.95
N PHE A 109 8.82 -22.34 -15.23
CA PHE A 109 8.89 -22.81 -13.84
C PHE A 109 7.99 -21.99 -12.90
N PHE A 110 7.95 -20.67 -13.07
CA PHE A 110 7.05 -19.81 -12.28
C PHE A 110 5.58 -20.20 -12.49
N LEU A 111 5.16 -20.37 -13.75
CA LEU A 111 3.79 -20.71 -14.11
C LEU A 111 3.39 -22.12 -13.63
N THR A 112 4.29 -23.10 -13.79
CA THR A 112 4.01 -24.52 -13.53
C THR A 112 4.23 -24.94 -12.08
N THR A 113 5.13 -24.27 -11.35
CA THR A 113 5.54 -24.70 -10.00
C THR A 113 5.20 -23.67 -8.93
N ILE A 114 5.47 -22.38 -9.16
CA ILE A 114 5.31 -21.35 -8.12
C ILE A 114 3.85 -20.93 -7.98
N VAL A 115 3.19 -20.57 -9.09
CA VAL A 115 1.77 -20.15 -9.06
C VAL A 115 0.88 -21.22 -8.41
N PRO A 116 1.09 -22.53 -8.67
CA PRO A 116 0.33 -23.55 -7.97
C PRO A 116 0.49 -23.61 -6.46
N LYS A 117 1.71 -23.43 -5.95
CA LYS A 117 1.97 -23.44 -4.51
C LYS A 117 1.32 -22.25 -3.82
N LEU A 118 1.41 -21.07 -4.44
CA LEU A 118 0.78 -19.84 -3.95
C LEU A 118 -0.74 -19.96 -3.83
N GLY A 119 -1.38 -20.62 -4.80
CA GLY A 119 -2.82 -20.87 -4.73
C GLY A 119 -3.20 -21.80 -3.57
N SER A 120 -2.41 -22.87 -3.34
CA SER A 120 -2.71 -23.85 -2.30
C SER A 120 -2.47 -23.33 -0.88
N GLU A 121 -1.45 -22.50 -0.65
CA GLU A 121 -1.19 -21.90 0.67
C GLU A 121 -2.28 -20.89 1.08
N SER A 122 -2.93 -20.25 0.11
CA SER A 122 -4.04 -19.32 0.38
C SER A 122 -5.32 -20.04 0.83
N GLU A 123 -5.54 -21.27 0.38
CA GLU A 123 -6.73 -22.06 0.75
C GLU A 123 -6.57 -22.71 2.12
N SER A 124 -5.37 -23.20 2.47
CA SER A 124 -5.11 -23.82 3.78
C SER A 124 -5.16 -22.83 4.95
N ALA A 125 -4.83 -21.56 4.71
CA ALA A 125 -4.88 -20.52 5.75
C ALA A 125 -6.31 -20.13 6.15
N ALA A 126 -7.33 -20.48 5.36
CA ALA A 126 -8.73 -20.17 5.66
C ALA A 126 -9.40 -21.24 6.55
N ASP A 127 -8.90 -22.47 6.57
CA ASP A 127 -9.50 -23.59 7.31
C ASP A 127 -8.84 -23.86 8.67
N GLU A 128 -7.62 -23.36 8.93
CA GLU A 128 -6.92 -23.57 10.21
C GLU A 128 -7.27 -22.58 11.33
N GLU A 129 -8.19 -21.61 11.11
CA GLU A 129 -8.62 -20.68 12.16
C GLU A 129 -9.79 -21.18 13.05
N SER A 130 -10.24 -22.45 12.93
CA SER A 130 -11.43 -22.93 13.69
C SER A 130 -11.31 -24.15 14.58
N SER A 131 -10.15 -24.80 14.74
CA SER A 131 -10.09 -26.00 15.59
C SER A 131 -8.74 -26.24 16.25
N ASP A 132 -8.42 -25.45 17.27
CA ASP A 132 -7.59 -25.95 18.38
C ASP A 132 -7.88 -25.18 19.68
N ALA A 133 -9.15 -25.19 20.09
CA ALA A 133 -9.52 -25.02 21.49
C ALA A 133 -9.42 -26.40 22.15
N SER A 134 -8.24 -26.69 22.69
CA SER A 134 -8.02 -27.88 23.50
C SER A 134 -8.85 -27.80 24.78
N ASP A 135 -9.58 -28.89 25.00
CA ASP A 135 -10.37 -29.22 26.17
C ASP A 135 -9.63 -28.99 27.49
N ALA A 136 -10.13 -28.02 28.27
CA ALA A 136 -10.11 -28.10 29.72
C ALA A 136 -11.54 -28.28 30.20
N GLU A 137 -11.90 -29.55 30.32
CA GLU A 137 -13.09 -30.08 30.95
C GLU A 137 -13.28 -29.47 32.36
N ILE A 138 -14.24 -28.55 32.49
CA ILE A 138 -14.85 -28.22 33.79
C ILE A 138 -16.35 -28.40 33.64
N GLN A 139 -16.80 -29.48 34.28
CA GLN A 139 -18.18 -29.90 34.41
C GLN A 139 -19.06 -28.74 34.92
N SER A 140 -20.02 -28.38 34.08
CA SER A 140 -21.18 -27.58 34.44
C SER A 140 -22.16 -28.46 35.19
N ALA A 141 -22.23 -28.28 36.51
CA ALA A 141 -23.35 -28.73 37.33
C ALA A 141 -24.12 -27.50 37.78
N HIS A 142 -25.38 -27.45 37.35
CA HIS A 142 -26.44 -26.60 37.87
C HIS A 142 -26.43 -26.54 39.40
N SER A 143 -26.50 -25.33 39.95
CA SER A 143 -27.23 -25.09 41.21
C SER A 143 -27.69 -23.63 41.22
N ASP A 144 -28.99 -23.46 41.02
CA ASP A 144 -29.70 -22.26 41.43
C ASP A 144 -29.60 -22.07 42.95
N GLN A 145 -29.81 -20.81 43.33
CA GLN A 145 -30.63 -20.39 44.47
C GLN A 145 -30.00 -20.30 45.87
N ASP A 146 -30.01 -19.06 46.35
CA ASP A 146 -30.19 -18.57 47.73
C ASP A 146 -29.42 -19.26 48.86
N ASN A 147 -28.43 -18.55 49.42
CA ASN A 147 -28.54 -18.05 50.79
C ASN A 147 -27.33 -17.22 51.22
N SER A 148 -27.65 -16.16 51.95
CA SER A 148 -26.79 -15.32 52.77
C SER A 148 -25.91 -16.12 53.74
N VAL A 149 -24.58 -15.97 53.69
CA VAL A 149 -23.69 -16.01 54.89
C VAL A 149 -22.41 -15.21 54.60
N SER A 150 -22.11 -14.21 55.43
CA SER A 150 -20.88 -13.41 55.46
C SER A 150 -19.63 -14.26 55.75
N PRO A 151 -18.48 -14.09 55.04
CA PRO A 151 -17.25 -14.71 55.49
C PRO A 151 -16.38 -13.74 56.31
N ALA A 152 -15.91 -14.32 57.41
CA ALA A 152 -15.07 -13.76 58.44
C ALA A 152 -13.76 -13.11 57.94
N LYS A 153 -13.42 -12.02 58.64
CA LYS A 153 -12.08 -11.56 59.05
C LYS A 153 -10.92 -12.44 58.56
N ARG A 154 -10.22 -12.00 57.51
CA ARG A 154 -8.85 -12.46 57.20
C ARG A 154 -7.81 -11.51 57.79
N ARG A 155 -6.78 -12.14 58.37
CA ARG A 155 -5.67 -11.53 59.12
C ARG A 155 -4.90 -10.51 58.28
N ARG A 156 -4.74 -9.34 58.89
CA ARG A 156 -3.87 -8.23 58.49
C ARG A 156 -2.43 -8.57 58.89
N THR A 157 -1.61 -8.99 57.95
CA THR A 157 -0.15 -9.01 58.11
C THR A 157 0.38 -7.61 57.80
N GLN A 158 0.65 -6.84 58.85
CA GLN A 158 1.40 -5.59 58.77
C GLN A 158 2.88 -5.94 58.59
N SER A 159 3.40 -5.77 57.39
CA SER A 159 4.84 -5.62 57.13
C SER A 159 5.09 -4.14 56.85
N TRP A 160 5.49 -3.40 57.87
CA TRP A 160 5.98 -2.03 57.75
C TRP A 160 7.51 -2.11 57.83
N GLY A 161 8.15 -2.29 56.67
CA GLY A 161 9.61 -2.25 56.53
C GLY A 161 9.99 -1.27 55.43
N THR A 162 10.53 -0.12 55.82
CA THR A 162 11.47 0.75 55.07
C THR A 162 11.26 0.84 53.55
N SER A 163 10.48 1.85 53.15
CA SER A 163 9.97 2.12 51.80
C SER A 163 10.86 3.04 50.94
N ASP A 164 12.18 2.88 50.97
CA ASP A 164 13.07 3.63 50.06
C ASP A 164 13.26 2.93 48.70
N GLY A 165 13.04 1.61 48.64
CA GLY A 165 13.12 0.85 47.38
C GLY A 165 11.87 0.98 46.48
N ALA A 166 10.70 1.22 47.06
CA ALA A 166 9.44 1.27 46.32
C ALA A 166 9.27 2.58 45.52
N THR A 167 9.86 3.67 46.00
CA THR A 167 9.87 4.96 45.30
C THR A 167 10.81 4.94 44.10
N ALA A 168 12.00 4.37 44.24
CA ALA A 168 12.97 4.22 43.15
C ALA A 168 12.42 3.34 42.00
N ALA A 169 11.82 2.19 42.32
CA ALA A 169 11.20 1.32 41.31
C ALA A 169 10.04 2.01 40.57
N ARG A 170 9.28 2.85 41.26
CA ARG A 170 8.19 3.63 40.67
C ARG A 170 8.71 4.72 39.73
N ILE A 171 9.80 5.39 40.10
CA ILE A 171 10.43 6.41 39.25
C ILE A 171 10.95 5.77 37.96
N ALA A 172 11.69 4.65 38.06
CA ALA A 172 12.19 3.92 36.90
C ALA A 172 11.07 3.51 35.94
N ARG A 173 9.92 3.04 36.48
CA ARG A 173 8.76 2.68 35.65
C ARG A 173 8.14 3.88 34.95
N LEU A 174 8.03 5.02 35.62
CA LEU A 174 7.52 6.25 35.01
C LEU A 174 8.47 6.81 33.94
N GLU A 175 9.78 6.64 34.11
CA GLU A 175 10.78 7.00 33.11
C GLU A 175 10.68 6.11 31.87
N GLU A 176 10.46 4.82 32.05
CA GLU A 176 10.20 3.87 30.95
C GLU A 176 8.90 4.18 30.21
N ASP A 177 7.81 4.44 30.94
CA ASP A 177 6.51 4.82 30.35
C ASP A 177 6.65 6.14 29.57
N LEU A 178 7.39 7.12 30.10
CA LEU A 178 7.62 8.40 29.44
C LEU A 178 8.49 8.25 28.18
N ASN A 179 9.49 7.37 28.21
CA ASN A 179 10.32 7.08 27.06
C ASN A 179 9.53 6.36 25.96
N THR A 180 8.68 5.40 26.35
CA THR A 180 7.76 4.70 25.43
C THR A 180 6.79 5.69 24.79
N ALA A 181 6.19 6.59 25.57
CA ALA A 181 5.31 7.64 25.06
C ALA A 181 6.01 8.61 24.09
N ARG A 182 7.30 8.92 24.33
CA ARG A 182 8.12 9.72 23.40
C ARG A 182 8.34 9.00 22.08
N ILE A 183 8.69 7.71 22.12
CA ILE A 183 8.89 6.88 20.93
C ILE A 183 7.59 6.79 20.12
N ASP A 184 6.46 6.56 20.77
CA ASP A 184 5.15 6.49 20.10
C ASP A 184 4.76 7.82 19.46
N ARG A 185 5.00 8.94 20.15
CA ARG A 185 4.77 10.28 19.60
C ARG A 185 5.64 10.54 18.36
N ASP A 186 6.93 10.22 18.43
CA ASP A 186 7.86 10.43 17.31
C ASP A 186 7.51 9.53 16.11
N ARG A 187 7.02 8.32 16.38
CA ARG A 187 6.46 7.42 15.36
C ARG A 187 5.21 8.01 14.71
N ALA A 188 4.28 8.55 15.51
CA ALA A 188 3.06 9.18 15.00
C ALA A 188 3.37 10.42 14.13
N ILE A 189 4.32 11.26 14.56
CA ILE A 189 4.80 12.41 13.77
C ILE A 189 5.41 11.93 12.45
N SER A 190 6.25 10.90 12.49
CA SER A 190 6.88 10.34 11.29
C SER A 190 5.85 9.79 10.30
N GLN A 191 4.81 9.11 10.80
CA GLN A 191 3.71 8.62 9.97
C GLN A 191 2.93 9.77 9.33
N GLN A 192 2.62 10.83 10.10
CA GLN A 192 1.93 12.01 9.58
C GLN A 192 2.70 12.69 8.45
N VAL A 193 4.02 12.84 8.60
CA VAL A 193 4.89 13.43 7.56
C VAL A 193 4.90 12.55 6.30
N VAL A 194 4.96 11.22 6.45
CA VAL A 194 4.88 10.30 5.30
C VAL A 194 3.52 10.41 4.60
N SER A 195 2.42 10.48 5.36
CA SER A 195 1.08 10.66 4.79
C SER A 195 0.92 12.00 4.07
N GLN A 196 1.48 13.09 4.61
CA GLN A 196 1.47 14.40 3.95
C GLN A 196 2.27 14.39 2.64
N MET A 197 3.47 13.80 2.64
CA MET A 197 4.27 13.67 1.41
C MET A 197 3.58 12.80 0.36
N ALA A 198 2.90 11.72 0.79
CA ALA A 198 2.12 10.87 -0.12
C ALA A 198 0.95 11.65 -0.74
N TYR A 199 0.21 12.42 0.06
CA TYR A 199 -0.87 13.27 -0.42
C TYR A 199 -0.37 14.33 -1.41
N GLU A 200 0.72 15.03 -1.07
CA GLU A 200 1.32 16.05 -1.93
C GLU A 200 1.80 15.46 -3.26
N LYS A 201 2.41 14.28 -3.24
CA LYS A 201 2.82 13.56 -4.46
C LYS A 201 1.63 13.21 -5.35
N VAL A 202 0.52 12.74 -4.76
CA VAL A 202 -0.72 12.45 -5.51
C VAL A 202 -1.31 13.73 -6.10
N MET A 203 -1.33 14.82 -5.33
CA MET A 203 -1.77 16.15 -5.79
C MET A 203 -0.97 16.63 -7.01
N VAL A 204 0.37 16.56 -6.94
CA VAL A 204 1.25 16.95 -8.05
C VAL A 204 1.05 16.05 -9.26
N GLN A 205 0.92 14.74 -9.07
CA GLN A 205 0.68 13.80 -10.16
C GLN A 205 -0.67 14.05 -10.84
N ASN A 206 -1.72 14.32 -10.08
CA ASN A 206 -3.03 14.69 -10.61
C ASN A 206 -3.00 16.01 -11.37
N SER A 207 -2.23 17.00 -10.90
CA SER A 207 -2.04 18.27 -11.61
C SER A 207 -1.33 18.08 -12.96
N ILE A 208 -0.28 17.25 -13.00
CA ILE A 208 0.43 16.91 -14.25
C ILE A 208 -0.52 16.19 -15.22
N PHE A 209 -1.33 15.25 -14.73
CA PHE A 209 -2.30 14.53 -15.56
C PHE A 209 -3.38 15.46 -16.13
N ALA A 210 -3.92 16.37 -15.30
CA ALA A 210 -4.90 17.35 -15.74
C ALA A 210 -4.33 18.31 -16.80
N ALA A 211 -3.08 18.76 -16.63
CA ALA A 211 -2.41 19.60 -17.62
C ALA A 211 -2.20 18.87 -18.95
N ARG A 212 -1.84 17.58 -18.91
CA ARG A 212 -1.68 16.75 -20.11
C ARG A 212 -3.01 16.56 -20.86
N LEU A 213 -4.09 16.31 -20.13
CA LEU A 213 -5.43 16.19 -20.71
C LEU A 213 -5.88 17.49 -21.38
N ALA A 214 -5.62 18.63 -20.74
CA ALA A 214 -5.92 19.94 -21.33
C ALA A 214 -5.11 20.19 -22.62
N GLN A 215 -3.84 19.80 -22.65
CA GLN A 215 -3.02 19.90 -23.86
C GLN A 215 -3.60 19.03 -25.00
N GLU A 216 -3.94 17.78 -24.72
CA GLU A 216 -4.53 16.87 -25.71
C GLU A 216 -5.84 17.41 -26.27
N GLU A 217 -6.69 18.02 -25.44
CA GLU A 217 -7.91 18.68 -25.90
C GLU A 217 -7.62 19.86 -26.85
N THR A 218 -6.57 20.64 -26.58
CA THR A 218 -6.19 21.76 -27.47
C THR A 218 -5.65 21.28 -28.81
N GLU A 219 -4.83 20.22 -28.82
CA GLU A 219 -4.30 19.60 -30.04
C GLU A 219 -5.44 19.00 -30.87
N LYS A 220 -6.40 18.32 -30.22
CA LYS A 220 -7.60 17.80 -30.89
C LYS A 220 -8.43 18.92 -31.51
N ARG A 221 -8.63 20.04 -30.82
CA ARG A 221 -9.35 21.21 -31.37
C ARG A 221 -8.62 21.80 -32.58
N GLN A 222 -7.29 21.92 -32.52
CA GLN A 222 -6.50 22.40 -33.66
C GLN A 222 -6.63 21.48 -34.87
N LEU A 223 -6.53 20.16 -34.67
CA LEU A 223 -6.73 19.19 -35.76
C LEU A 223 -8.13 19.26 -36.35
N SER A 224 -9.18 19.41 -35.52
CA SER A 224 -10.55 19.59 -36.02
C SER A 224 -10.71 20.85 -36.87
N ILE A 225 -10.10 21.97 -36.48
CA ILE A 225 -10.10 23.21 -37.27
C ILE A 225 -9.42 22.97 -38.62
N GLY A 226 -8.23 22.35 -38.63
CA GLY A 226 -7.50 22.05 -39.86
C GLY A 226 -8.26 21.14 -40.82
N ILE A 227 -8.94 20.11 -40.31
CA ILE A 227 -9.80 19.23 -41.13
C ILE A 227 -10.94 20.03 -41.77
N GLN A 228 -11.57 20.93 -41.01
CA GLN A 228 -12.67 21.74 -41.50
C GLN A 228 -12.22 22.74 -42.58
N GLU A 229 -11.05 23.35 -42.42
CA GLU A 229 -10.43 24.20 -43.43
C GLU A 229 -10.15 23.43 -44.74
N ILE A 230 -9.56 22.23 -44.65
CA ILE A 230 -9.29 21.38 -45.82
C ILE A 230 -10.60 21.00 -46.53
N GLN A 231 -11.66 20.66 -45.78
CA GLN A 231 -12.97 20.36 -46.37
C GLN A 231 -13.57 21.57 -47.09
N SER A 232 -13.45 22.77 -46.51
CA SER A 232 -13.91 23.99 -47.15
C SER A 232 -13.14 24.31 -48.44
N HIS A 233 -11.82 24.09 -48.43
CA HIS A 233 -10.97 24.28 -49.61
C HIS A 233 -11.28 23.25 -50.71
N GLY A 234 -11.45 21.97 -50.35
CA GLY A 234 -11.85 20.93 -51.29
C GLY A 234 -13.21 21.22 -51.94
N SER A 235 -14.15 21.77 -51.18
CA SER A 235 -15.46 22.19 -51.71
C SER A 235 -15.35 23.37 -52.68
N ALA A 236 -14.47 24.33 -52.42
CA ALA A 236 -14.20 25.45 -53.32
C ALA A 236 -13.58 24.99 -54.64
N LEU A 237 -12.57 24.11 -54.59
CA LEU A 237 -11.96 23.52 -55.79
C LEU A 237 -12.96 22.70 -56.62
N LEU A 238 -13.83 21.93 -55.95
CA LEU A 238 -14.87 21.16 -56.64
C LEU A 238 -15.84 22.08 -57.41
N ASN A 239 -16.23 23.20 -56.81
CA ASN A 239 -17.06 24.20 -57.47
C ASN A 239 -16.35 24.81 -58.68
N GLU A 240 -15.06 25.12 -58.56
CA GLU A 240 -14.24 25.66 -59.64
C GLU A 240 -14.13 24.69 -60.84
N VAL A 241 -13.90 23.40 -60.56
CA VAL A 241 -13.88 22.34 -61.58
C VAL A 241 -15.23 22.22 -62.29
N ASN A 242 -16.34 22.33 -61.55
CA ASN A 242 -17.68 22.30 -62.15
C ASN A 242 -17.94 23.50 -63.06
N THR A 243 -17.49 24.71 -62.69
CA THR A 243 -17.57 25.89 -63.56
C THR A 243 -16.73 25.72 -64.83
N LEU A 244 -15.49 25.24 -64.72
CA LEU A 244 -14.62 25.01 -65.88
C LEU A 244 -15.20 23.94 -66.82
N ARG A 245 -15.82 22.89 -66.25
CA ARG A 245 -16.53 21.87 -67.05
C ARG A 245 -17.72 22.47 -67.81
N GLY A 246 -18.50 23.36 -67.18
CA GLY A 246 -19.58 24.07 -67.85
C GLY A 246 -19.10 24.99 -68.99
N GLN A 247 -17.97 25.67 -68.80
CA GLN A 247 -17.33 26.48 -69.84
C GLN A 247 -16.84 25.62 -71.01
N LEU A 248 -16.25 24.45 -70.74
CA LEU A 248 -15.79 23.53 -71.78
C LEU A 248 -16.96 23.02 -72.63
N THR A 249 -18.09 22.66 -72.02
CA THR A 249 -19.28 22.23 -72.76
C THR A 249 -19.87 23.34 -73.64
N ALA A 250 -19.84 24.60 -73.18
CA ALA A 250 -20.29 25.75 -73.98
C ALA A 250 -19.33 26.05 -75.15
N ALA A 251 -18.03 25.86 -74.95
CA ALA A 251 -17.01 25.98 -75.99
C ALA A 251 -17.12 24.84 -77.04
N GLU A 252 -17.45 23.61 -76.62
CA GLU A 252 -17.71 22.49 -77.54
C GLU A 252 -18.99 22.69 -78.37
N GLU A 253 -20.06 23.25 -77.80
CA GLU A 253 -21.29 23.56 -78.54
C GLU A 253 -21.09 24.67 -79.59
N THR A 254 -20.26 25.67 -79.29
CA THR A 254 -19.91 26.74 -80.25
C THR A 254 -19.06 26.20 -81.41
N LEU A 255 -18.18 25.23 -81.14
CA LEU A 255 -17.36 24.57 -82.18
C LEU A 255 -18.20 23.66 -83.11
N ARG A 256 -19.33 23.12 -82.64
CA ARG A 256 -20.25 22.33 -83.47
C ARG A 256 -21.12 23.15 -84.42
N GLN A 257 -21.19 24.48 -84.28
CA GLN A 257 -21.98 25.37 -85.16
C GLN A 257 -21.21 25.88 -86.38
N GLU A 258 -19.89 25.69 -86.44
CA GLU A 258 -19.10 26.06 -87.62
C GLU A 258 -18.87 24.84 -88.53
N GLN A 259 -19.65 24.76 -89.60
CA GLN A 259 -19.24 24.06 -90.81
C GLN A 259 -19.34 25.01 -92.01
N PRO A 260 -18.32 25.03 -92.87
CA PRO A 260 -18.59 25.11 -94.30
C PRO A 260 -17.88 24.02 -95.13
N TYR A 261 -18.60 23.57 -96.15
CA TYR A 261 -18.15 22.85 -97.35
C TYR A 261 -17.70 23.88 -98.43
N PRO A 262 -17.12 23.50 -99.58
CA PRO A 262 -15.98 22.59 -99.86
C PRO A 262 -14.99 23.16 -100.91
N GLU A 263 -13.71 22.80 -100.82
CA GLU A 263 -12.77 22.49 -101.93
C GLU A 263 -11.43 22.15 -101.25
N GLU A 264 -10.45 21.56 -101.96
CA GLU A 264 -9.15 21.10 -101.42
C GLU A 264 -9.16 19.74 -100.68
N SER A 265 -9.61 18.70 -101.38
CA SER A 265 -9.68 17.31 -100.87
C SER A 265 -8.34 16.69 -100.43
N SER A 266 -7.19 17.20 -100.86
CA SER A 266 -5.88 16.70 -100.42
C SER A 266 -5.41 17.30 -99.10
N GLU A 267 -5.63 18.60 -98.90
CA GLU A 267 -5.28 19.29 -97.65
C GLU A 267 -6.27 18.93 -96.54
N ARG A 268 -7.55 18.76 -96.88
CA ARG A 268 -8.60 18.33 -95.94
C ARG A 268 -8.39 16.92 -95.41
N ILE A 269 -7.87 15.99 -96.23
CA ILE A 269 -7.51 14.64 -95.76
C ILE A 269 -6.28 14.69 -94.83
N LYS A 270 -5.30 15.58 -95.09
CA LYS A 270 -4.16 15.79 -94.18
C LYS A 270 -4.61 16.43 -92.87
N ALA A 271 -5.53 17.40 -92.93
CA ALA A 271 -6.13 18.03 -91.75
C ALA A 271 -6.91 17.01 -90.92
N LEU A 272 -7.78 16.19 -91.55
CA LEU A 272 -8.53 15.15 -90.86
C LEU A 272 -7.63 14.05 -90.29
N LYS A 273 -6.53 13.67 -90.96
CA LYS A 273 -5.54 12.75 -90.40
C LYS A 273 -4.85 13.34 -89.16
N LYS A 274 -4.46 14.61 -89.23
CA LYS A 274 -3.86 15.32 -88.10
C LYS A 274 -4.85 15.44 -86.94
N GLU A 275 -6.11 15.73 -87.23
CA GLU A 275 -7.17 15.85 -86.23
C GLU A 275 -7.52 14.50 -85.59
N LEU A 276 -7.47 13.40 -86.36
CA LEU A 276 -7.61 12.04 -85.85
C LEU A 276 -6.43 11.65 -84.94
N GLU A 277 -5.21 12.04 -85.31
CA GLU A 277 -4.01 11.81 -84.50
C GLU A 277 -4.05 12.64 -83.21
N GLU A 278 -4.44 13.91 -83.28
CA GLU A 278 -4.70 14.74 -82.09
C GLU A 278 -5.83 14.20 -81.22
N ALA A 279 -6.90 13.66 -81.80
CA ALA A 279 -7.99 13.03 -81.06
C ALA A 279 -7.52 11.75 -80.35
N SER A 280 -6.70 10.93 -81.03
CA SER A 280 -6.06 9.75 -80.44
C SER A 280 -5.12 10.13 -79.28
N ASP A 281 -4.32 11.18 -79.44
CA ASP A 281 -3.45 11.68 -78.37
C ASP A 281 -4.24 12.21 -77.17
N ARG A 282 -5.37 12.90 -77.42
CA ARG A 282 -6.30 13.34 -76.37
C ARG A 282 -6.94 12.16 -75.65
N GLU A 283 -7.34 11.12 -76.36
CA GLU A 283 -7.91 9.91 -75.77
C GLU A 283 -6.89 9.18 -74.90
N GLN A 284 -5.65 9.02 -75.37
CA GLN A 284 -4.58 8.42 -74.57
C GLN A 284 -4.28 9.25 -73.30
N LYS A 285 -4.28 10.58 -73.41
CA LYS A 285 -4.11 11.48 -72.26
C LYS A 285 -5.26 11.35 -71.24
N LEU A 286 -6.50 11.22 -71.70
CA LEU A 286 -7.66 10.98 -70.85
C LEU A 286 -7.60 9.60 -70.17
N LEU A 287 -7.15 8.57 -70.88
CA LEU A 287 -6.91 7.23 -70.33
C LEU A 287 -5.88 7.26 -69.19
N LEU A 288 -4.78 7.98 -69.39
CA LEU A 288 -3.76 8.20 -68.35
C LEU A 288 -4.33 8.94 -67.14
N GLN A 289 -5.11 10.01 -67.35
CA GLN A 289 -5.73 10.76 -66.27
C GLN A 289 -6.75 9.92 -65.49
N LYS A 290 -7.55 9.10 -66.18
CA LYS A 290 -8.49 8.15 -65.56
C LYS A 290 -7.75 7.11 -64.72
N SER A 291 -6.68 6.53 -65.23
CA SER A 291 -5.83 5.59 -64.49
C SER A 291 -5.26 6.22 -63.20
N HIS A 292 -4.79 7.46 -63.28
CA HIS A 292 -4.27 8.19 -62.12
C HIS A 292 -5.37 8.47 -61.07
N LEU A 293 -6.57 8.88 -61.50
CA LEU A 293 -7.71 9.07 -60.59
C LEU A 293 -8.15 7.76 -59.92
N GLU A 294 -8.11 6.66 -60.65
CA GLU A 294 -8.46 5.33 -60.13
C GLU A 294 -7.42 4.85 -59.11
N GLN A 295 -6.12 5.08 -59.36
CA GLN A 295 -5.07 4.87 -58.36
C GLN A 295 -5.28 5.73 -57.10
N HIS A 296 -5.60 7.02 -57.27
CA HIS A 296 -5.81 7.92 -56.13
C HIS A 296 -7.04 7.54 -55.30
N LYS A 297 -8.11 7.07 -55.96
CA LYS A 297 -9.30 6.54 -55.28
C LYS A 297 -8.95 5.31 -54.45
N ASN A 298 -8.20 4.37 -55.03
CA ASN A 298 -7.80 3.15 -54.33
C ASN A 298 -6.91 3.46 -53.12
N ALA A 299 -5.96 4.40 -53.27
CA ALA A 299 -5.13 4.86 -52.15
C ALA A 299 -5.97 5.48 -51.02
N PHE A 300 -6.94 6.34 -51.38
CA PHE A 300 -7.83 6.96 -50.41
C PHE A 300 -8.73 5.93 -49.69
N GLU A 301 -9.21 4.92 -50.41
CA GLU A 301 -10.02 3.84 -49.84
C GLU A 301 -9.20 2.97 -48.87
N THR A 302 -7.92 2.73 -49.16
CA THR A 302 -7.01 2.05 -48.20
C THR A 302 -6.75 2.89 -46.95
N GLU A 303 -6.46 4.19 -47.08
CA GLU A 303 -6.26 5.08 -45.92
C GLU A 303 -7.51 5.21 -45.06
N LEU A 304 -8.69 5.26 -45.68
CA LEU A 304 -9.97 5.28 -44.99
C LEU A 304 -10.16 4.01 -44.15
N ASN A 305 -9.88 2.83 -44.71
CA ASN A 305 -10.00 1.57 -43.99
C ASN A 305 -9.02 1.48 -42.81
N ASP A 306 -7.76 1.90 -43.00
CA ASP A 306 -6.77 1.98 -41.91
C ASP A 306 -7.22 2.93 -40.79
N SER A 307 -7.79 4.08 -41.15
CA SER A 307 -8.32 5.03 -40.17
C SER A 307 -9.51 4.46 -39.40
N LYS A 308 -10.37 3.69 -40.07
CA LYS A 308 -11.53 3.02 -39.46
C LYS A 308 -11.09 1.92 -38.50
N GLU A 309 -10.07 1.14 -38.84
CA GLU A 309 -9.51 0.13 -37.95
C GLU A 309 -8.88 0.76 -36.70
N LYS A 310 -8.12 1.84 -36.87
CA LYS A 310 -7.57 2.64 -35.75
C LYS A 310 -8.68 3.19 -34.85
N LEU A 311 -9.78 3.69 -35.43
CA LEU A 311 -10.93 4.18 -34.69
C LEU A 311 -11.56 3.05 -33.86
N HIS A 312 -11.83 1.89 -34.46
CA HIS A 312 -12.37 0.74 -33.74
C HIS A 312 -11.47 0.29 -32.59
N LYS A 313 -10.16 0.24 -32.82
CA LYS A 313 -9.19 -0.09 -31.76
C LYS A 313 -9.24 0.91 -30.61
N SER A 314 -9.22 2.22 -30.91
CA SER A 314 -9.31 3.26 -29.89
C SER A 314 -10.64 3.20 -29.12
N SER A 315 -11.74 2.87 -29.80
CA SER A 315 -13.05 2.70 -29.16
C SER A 315 -13.08 1.51 -28.21
N ALA A 316 -12.43 0.40 -28.57
CA ALA A 316 -12.31 -0.76 -27.68
C ALA A 316 -11.44 -0.46 -26.46
N GLU A 317 -10.36 0.30 -26.63
CA GLU A 317 -9.51 0.76 -25.52
C GLU A 317 -10.29 1.69 -24.56
N VAL A 318 -11.14 2.58 -25.09
CA VAL A 318 -12.00 3.45 -24.27
C VAL A 318 -13.01 2.64 -23.44
N GLU A 319 -13.66 1.64 -24.02
CA GLU A 319 -14.59 0.78 -23.27
C GLU A 319 -13.87 -0.05 -22.21
N GLN A 320 -12.65 -0.55 -22.49
CA GLN A 320 -11.84 -1.24 -21.49
C GLN A 320 -11.49 -0.31 -20.31
N LEU A 321 -11.05 0.91 -20.60
CA LEU A 321 -10.73 1.90 -19.57
C LEU A 321 -11.95 2.27 -18.72
N LYS A 322 -13.14 2.27 -19.31
CA LYS A 322 -14.39 2.52 -18.58
C LYS A 322 -14.73 1.39 -17.60
N VAL A 323 -14.51 0.14 -18.00
CA VAL A 323 -14.65 -1.03 -17.11
C VAL A 323 -13.63 -0.96 -15.98
N ASP A 324 -12.37 -0.66 -16.29
CA ASP A 324 -11.31 -0.53 -15.28
C ASP A 324 -11.60 0.62 -14.28
N LEU A 325 -12.15 1.75 -14.78
CA LEU A 325 -12.58 2.88 -13.94
C LEU A 325 -13.73 2.48 -13.01
N ALA A 326 -14.74 1.76 -13.51
CA ALA A 326 -15.84 1.27 -12.66
C ALA A 326 -15.34 0.31 -11.57
N PHE A 327 -14.43 -0.60 -11.92
CA PHE A 327 -13.82 -1.55 -10.98
C PHE A 327 -12.99 -0.85 -9.90
N THR A 328 -12.15 0.12 -10.28
CA THR A 328 -11.37 0.90 -9.32
C THR A 328 -12.25 1.74 -8.40
N HIS A 329 -13.36 2.27 -8.90
CA HIS A 329 -14.35 2.98 -8.08
C HIS A 329 -15.05 2.04 -7.07
N GLU A 330 -15.39 0.82 -7.48
CA GLU A 330 -15.95 -0.19 -6.56
C GLU A 330 -14.95 -0.59 -5.46
N GLN A 331 -13.67 -0.77 -5.81
CA GLN A 331 -12.62 -1.01 -4.82
C GLN A 331 -12.46 0.14 -3.84
N LEU A 332 -12.48 1.39 -4.34
CA LEU A 332 -12.43 2.58 -3.49
C LEU A 332 -13.57 2.57 -2.48
N ASN A 333 -14.80 2.33 -2.94
CA ASN A 333 -15.97 2.27 -2.09
C ASN A 333 -15.88 1.14 -1.05
N ALA A 334 -15.29 -0.01 -1.40
CA ALA A 334 -15.05 -1.10 -0.45
C ALA A 334 -14.03 -0.72 0.63
N ILE A 335 -12.95 -0.03 0.25
CA ILE A 335 -11.93 0.47 1.17
C ILE A 335 -12.53 1.52 2.12
N GLU A 336 -13.32 2.45 1.61
CA GLU A 336 -14.00 3.47 2.43
C GLU A 336 -14.90 2.84 3.49
N ARG A 337 -15.73 1.85 3.12
CA ARG A 337 -16.58 1.13 4.09
C ARG A 337 -15.75 0.36 5.13
N SER A 338 -14.62 -0.23 4.72
CA SER A 338 -13.70 -0.90 5.63
C SER A 338 -13.07 0.07 6.64
N LEU A 339 -12.64 1.23 6.16
CA LEU A 339 -12.08 2.31 6.99
C LEU A 339 -13.11 2.82 8.00
N GLU A 340 -14.35 3.06 7.58
CA GLU A 340 -15.44 3.51 8.47
C GLU A 340 -15.75 2.47 9.56
N SER A 341 -15.75 1.18 9.21
CA SER A 341 -15.90 0.08 10.17
C SER A 341 -14.77 0.05 11.19
N MET A 342 -13.53 0.25 10.73
CA MET A 342 -12.35 0.31 11.59
C MET A 342 -12.40 1.53 12.52
N GLU A 343 -12.80 2.70 12.04
CA GLU A 343 -12.95 3.91 12.84
C GLU A 343 -14.02 3.74 13.94
N LYS A 344 -15.13 3.07 13.63
CA LYS A 344 -16.15 2.70 14.63
C LYS A 344 -15.58 1.78 15.71
N LYS A 345 -14.79 0.77 15.34
CA LYS A 345 -14.12 -0.13 16.30
C LYS A 345 -13.14 0.64 17.19
N TYR A 346 -12.29 1.50 16.63
CA TYR A 346 -11.38 2.33 17.42
C TYR A 346 -12.11 3.28 18.37
N SER A 347 -13.19 3.91 17.91
CA SER A 347 -14.03 4.78 18.74
C SER A 347 -14.66 4.03 19.91
N LEU A 348 -15.12 2.79 19.68
CA LEU A 348 -15.65 1.91 20.73
C LEU A 348 -14.57 1.55 21.75
N THR A 349 -13.41 1.08 21.29
CA THR A 349 -12.28 0.71 22.17
C THR A 349 -11.81 1.90 22.99
N ARG A 350 -11.71 3.09 22.39
CA ARG A 350 -11.36 4.33 23.08
C ARG A 350 -12.35 4.66 24.19
N ARG A 351 -13.66 4.53 23.94
CA ARG A 351 -14.70 4.75 24.96
C ARG A 351 -14.57 3.76 26.12
N MET A 352 -14.30 2.49 25.83
CA MET A 352 -14.06 1.46 26.84
C MET A 352 -12.81 1.78 27.68
N TYR A 353 -11.73 2.22 27.06
CA TYR A 353 -10.51 2.65 27.73
C TYR A 353 -10.75 3.84 28.67
N GLU A 354 -11.45 4.89 28.21
CA GLU A 354 -11.76 6.04 29.09
C GLU A 354 -12.64 5.62 30.28
N SER A 355 -13.57 4.67 30.08
CA SER A 355 -14.39 4.11 31.15
C SER A 355 -13.57 3.33 32.18
N THR A 356 -12.64 2.47 31.73
CA THR A 356 -11.78 1.71 32.66
C THR A 356 -10.80 2.62 33.39
N LYS A 357 -10.25 3.64 32.71
CA LYS A 357 -9.41 4.68 33.32
C LYS A 357 -10.15 5.44 34.41
N ALA A 358 -11.38 5.89 34.16
CA ALA A 358 -12.20 6.56 35.16
C ALA A 358 -12.48 5.67 36.39
N LYS A 359 -12.73 4.36 36.18
CA LYS A 359 -12.88 3.40 37.30
C LYS A 359 -11.59 3.27 38.10
N LEU A 360 -10.44 3.23 37.44
CA LEU A 360 -9.14 3.16 38.10
C LEU A 360 -8.86 4.40 38.96
N ASP A 361 -9.14 5.60 38.43
CA ASP A 361 -9.00 6.86 39.16
C ASP A 361 -9.90 6.91 40.41
N MET A 362 -11.12 6.38 40.31
CA MET A 362 -12.02 6.22 41.46
C MET A 362 -11.43 5.27 42.52
N TYR A 363 -10.88 4.11 42.11
CA TYR A 363 -10.26 3.17 43.05
C TYR A 363 -9.01 3.76 43.72
N LYS A 364 -8.19 4.50 42.97
CA LYS A 364 -7.04 5.21 43.49
C LYS A 364 -7.45 6.24 44.56
N SER A 365 -8.47 7.04 44.26
CA SER A 365 -9.01 8.03 45.21
C SER A 365 -9.57 7.36 46.48
N ARG A 366 -10.27 6.22 46.34
CA ARG A 366 -10.76 5.43 47.48
C ARG A 366 -9.60 4.91 48.33
N HIS A 367 -8.56 4.37 47.70
CA HIS A 367 -7.39 3.86 48.41
C HIS A 367 -6.65 4.96 49.18
N GLU A 368 -6.48 6.15 48.58
CA GLU A 368 -5.90 7.31 49.24
C GLU A 368 -6.75 7.74 50.46
N ASN A 369 -8.08 7.77 50.33
CA ASN A 369 -8.98 8.03 51.47
C ASN A 369 -8.85 6.96 52.58
N GLU A 370 -8.78 5.68 52.23
CA GLU A 370 -8.55 4.61 53.21
C GLU A 370 -7.18 4.75 53.90
N GLN A 371 -6.13 5.09 53.16
CA GLN A 371 -4.80 5.31 53.72
C GLN A 371 -4.78 6.49 54.71
N THR A 372 -5.44 7.61 54.37
CA THR A 372 -5.53 8.77 55.27
C THR A 372 -6.32 8.46 56.55
N THR A 373 -7.41 7.69 56.45
CA THR A 373 -8.19 7.28 57.64
C THR A 373 -7.41 6.32 58.54
N VAL A 374 -6.71 5.34 57.96
CA VAL A 374 -5.83 4.43 58.72
C VAL A 374 -4.70 5.20 59.40
N GLN A 375 -4.11 6.18 58.72
CA GLN A 375 -3.07 7.03 59.30
C GLN A 375 -3.61 7.85 60.48
N LYS A 376 -4.78 8.50 60.34
CA LYS A 376 -5.43 9.22 61.45
C LYS A 376 -5.74 8.32 62.65
N LEU A 377 -6.23 7.10 62.40
CA LEU A 377 -6.49 6.12 63.46
C LEU A 377 -5.20 5.72 64.17
N LYS A 378 -4.12 5.47 63.42
CA LYS A 378 -2.79 5.19 63.99
C LYS A 378 -2.32 6.33 64.87
N ASP A 379 -2.40 7.57 64.37
CA ASP A 379 -1.95 8.76 65.09
C ASP A 379 -2.80 9.06 66.33
N THR A 380 -4.06 8.62 66.37
CA THR A 380 -4.95 8.79 67.54
C THR A 380 -4.80 7.66 68.56
N LEU A 381 -4.81 6.40 68.11
CA LEU A 381 -4.77 5.22 68.98
C LEU A 381 -3.40 5.01 69.61
N THR A 382 -2.30 5.28 68.88
CA THR A 382 -0.96 5.04 69.41
C THR A 382 -0.70 5.83 70.69
N PRO A 383 -0.90 7.17 70.73
CA PRO A 383 -0.73 7.94 71.96
C PRO A 383 -1.69 7.53 73.09
N GLU A 384 -2.95 7.20 72.75
CA GLU A 384 -3.96 6.83 73.74
C GLU A 384 -3.63 5.49 74.42
N VAL A 385 -3.18 4.50 73.65
CA VAL A 385 -2.72 3.20 74.18
C VAL A 385 -1.47 3.37 75.05
N TYR A 386 -0.48 4.17 74.62
CA TYR A 386 0.69 4.45 75.44
C TYR A 386 0.32 5.19 76.74
N ARG A 387 -0.64 6.12 76.68
CA ARG A 387 -1.15 6.84 77.87
C ARG A 387 -1.88 5.90 78.83
N SER A 388 -2.77 5.02 78.33
CA SER A 388 -3.48 4.06 79.18
C SER A 388 -2.53 3.03 79.80
N LEU A 389 -1.51 2.61 79.04
CA LEU A 389 -0.49 1.70 79.51
C LEU A 389 0.36 2.35 80.62
N GLY A 390 0.78 3.61 80.44
CA GLY A 390 1.46 4.39 81.46
C GLY A 390 0.66 4.51 82.75
N ALA A 391 -0.62 4.87 82.66
CA ALA A 391 -1.52 4.95 83.82
C ALA A 391 -1.69 3.58 84.53
N ALA A 392 -1.70 2.47 83.79
CA ALA A 392 -1.76 1.14 84.38
C ALA A 392 -0.47 0.80 85.16
N TYR A 393 0.70 1.17 84.63
CA TYR A 393 1.98 1.01 85.36
C TYR A 393 2.03 1.87 86.62
N GLU A 394 1.55 3.12 86.57
CA GLU A 394 1.46 3.99 87.75
C GLU A 394 0.55 3.39 88.83
N ASN A 395 -0.62 2.89 88.44
CA ASN A 395 -1.55 2.24 89.37
C ASN A 395 -0.97 0.96 89.99
N LEU A 396 -0.26 0.14 89.19
CA LEU A 396 0.41 -1.05 89.69
C LEU A 396 1.54 -0.68 90.66
N GLY A 397 2.35 0.33 90.33
CA GLY A 397 3.39 0.85 91.21
C GLY A 397 2.82 1.35 92.54
N ALA A 398 1.71 2.09 92.52
CA ALA A 398 1.01 2.55 93.71
C ALA A 398 0.47 1.39 94.56
N PHE A 399 -0.11 0.36 93.91
CA PHE A 399 -0.59 -0.84 94.61
C PHE A 399 0.56 -1.59 95.30
N LEU A 400 1.67 -1.83 94.59
CA LEU A 400 2.84 -2.53 95.15
C LEU A 400 3.42 -1.78 96.36
N ALA A 401 3.50 -0.45 96.27
CA ALA A 401 3.93 0.40 97.38
C ALA A 401 3.03 0.26 98.63
N ILE A 402 1.71 0.17 98.46
CA ILE A 402 0.76 -0.07 99.56
C ILE A 402 0.97 -1.45 100.20
N THR A 403 1.30 -2.46 99.40
CA THR A 403 1.54 -3.83 99.90
C THR A 403 2.89 -4.03 100.59
N GLY A 404 3.71 -2.99 100.69
CA GLY A 404 5.03 -3.05 101.34
C GLY A 404 6.10 -3.76 100.52
N LEU A 405 5.87 -3.96 99.22
CA LEU A 405 6.91 -4.40 98.30
C LEU A 405 7.70 -3.18 97.83
N PRO A 406 9.04 -3.25 97.78
CA PRO A 406 9.85 -2.13 97.31
C PRO A 406 9.46 -1.79 95.86
N PRO A 407 9.47 -0.50 95.49
CA PRO A 407 9.34 -0.10 94.10
C PRO A 407 10.35 -0.89 93.26
N MET A 408 9.92 -1.38 92.10
CA MET A 408 10.85 -1.93 91.11
C MET A 408 11.69 -0.76 90.60
N ASP A 409 12.78 -0.46 91.30
CA ASP A 409 13.73 0.55 90.87
C ASP A 409 14.26 0.14 89.50
N HIS A 410 14.09 1.01 88.50
CA HIS A 410 14.46 0.78 87.10
C HIS A 410 15.98 0.64 86.86
N GLU A 411 16.76 0.40 87.91
CA GLU A 411 18.22 0.52 87.93
C GLU A 411 18.96 -0.69 87.30
N GLY A 412 18.24 -1.62 86.65
CA GLY A 412 18.82 -2.79 86.00
C GLY A 412 18.44 -3.02 84.53
N TYR A 413 17.53 -2.24 83.95
CA TYR A 413 17.17 -2.41 82.54
C TYR A 413 18.13 -1.60 81.67
N ALA A 414 19.19 -2.29 81.25
CA ALA A 414 20.08 -1.90 80.18
C ALA A 414 19.32 -1.19 79.05
N GLU A 415 19.82 0.01 78.70
CA GLU A 415 19.53 0.73 77.46
C GLU A 415 19.21 -0.25 76.33
N PRO A 416 18.08 -0.07 75.61
CA PRO A 416 17.91 -0.72 74.31
C PRO A 416 19.08 -0.25 73.45
N LYS A 417 20.01 -1.17 73.15
CA LYS A 417 21.10 -0.96 72.20
C LYS A 417 20.55 -0.22 71.00
N LYS A 418 21.04 1.01 70.80
CA LYS A 418 20.92 1.73 69.54
C LYS A 418 21.39 0.76 68.46
N GLU A 419 20.47 0.27 67.63
CA GLU A 419 20.81 -0.41 66.37
C GLU A 419 21.47 0.64 65.48
N SER A 420 22.78 0.73 65.69
CA SER A 420 23.74 1.46 64.89
C SER A 420 23.75 0.86 63.49
N ASP A 421 23.61 1.74 62.51
CA ASP A 421 24.22 1.68 61.17
C ASP A 421 24.46 0.29 60.57
N ARG A 422 23.54 -0.12 59.69
CA ARG A 422 23.89 -0.95 58.53
C ARG A 422 23.53 -0.23 57.24
N SER A 423 24.24 0.86 56.99
CA SER A 423 24.50 1.35 55.63
C SER A 423 25.67 0.54 55.05
N SER A 424 25.38 -0.63 54.48
CA SER A 424 26.34 -1.36 53.64
C SER A 424 25.84 -1.37 52.20
N ILE A 425 26.38 -0.41 51.46
CA ILE A 425 26.77 -0.45 50.04
C ILE A 425 26.72 -1.88 49.45
N VAL A 426 25.88 -2.08 48.43
CA VAL A 426 26.14 -3.03 47.34
C VAL A 426 25.96 -2.27 46.03
N GLN A 427 27.07 -1.72 45.54
CA GLN A 427 27.29 -1.46 44.12
C GLN A 427 27.48 -2.81 43.42
N SER A 428 26.63 -3.13 42.45
CA SER A 428 26.97 -3.85 41.20
C SER A 428 25.71 -4.08 40.37
N MET A 429 25.44 -3.17 39.44
CA MET A 429 25.25 -3.44 38.01
C MET A 429 25.17 -2.14 37.23
#